data_AF-A0A5B8L387-F1
#
_entry.id   AF-A0A5B8L387-F1
#
_cell.length_a   1.000
_cell.length_b   1.000
_cell.length_c   1.000
_cell.angle_alpha   90.00
_cell.angle_beta   90.00
_cell.angle_gamma   90.00
#
_symmetry.space_group_name_H-M   'P 1'
#
loop_
_entity.id
_entity.type
_entity.pdbx_description
1 polymer ?
#
loop_
_entity_poly.entity_id
_entity_poly.type
_entity_poly.pdbx_seq_one_letter_code
_entity_poly.pdbx_strand_id
1 'polypeptide(L)'
;MKRSSDRQLTLDIDPLDSEGSTSPFRSGEASWVGDDSPEPEALEFRGTSVERLARAASARAAGRINASKISESERNNLLEERHQLVQKKFETGLSRQEQNRLTYVDWSLDRIEDARHGLHLDAIESKIDMYERLGKELSALRSELERFMKKGKR
;
A
#
# COMPACT_ATOMS: atom_id res chain seq x y z
N MET A 1 20.33 37.32 -48.19
CA MET A 1 20.08 36.43 -47.05
C MET A 1 20.01 37.31 -45.79
N LYS A 2 18.80 37.70 -45.32
CA LYS A 2 18.08 37.21 -44.12
C LYS A 2 18.98 37.18 -42.86
N ARG A 3 18.88 38.19 -41.95
CA ARG A 3 18.13 38.24 -40.64
C ARG A 3 18.66 37.23 -39.60
N SER A 4 18.89 37.47 -38.31
CA SER A 4 18.41 38.39 -37.25
C SER A 4 19.49 38.36 -36.14
N SER A 5 19.98 39.46 -35.54
CA SER A 5 19.36 40.32 -34.51
C SER A 5 18.88 39.57 -33.26
N ASP A 6 19.75 39.63 -32.23
CA ASP A 6 19.51 39.31 -30.83
C ASP A 6 18.27 40.00 -30.27
N ARG A 7 17.45 39.25 -29.54
CA ARG A 7 16.40 39.79 -28.67
C ARG A 7 16.69 39.33 -27.24
N GLN A 8 17.15 40.25 -26.42
CA GLN A 8 17.04 40.17 -24.97
C GLN A 8 15.56 40.34 -24.60
N LEU A 9 15.04 39.42 -23.79
CA LEU A 9 13.71 39.48 -23.19
C LEU A 9 13.87 39.93 -21.73
N THR A 10 13.69 41.23 -21.49
CA THR A 10 13.33 41.76 -20.17
C THR A 10 11.81 41.76 -20.10
N LEU A 11 11.25 41.00 -19.17
CA LEU A 11 9.83 41.05 -18.83
C LEU A 11 9.70 41.76 -17.49
N ASP A 12 9.27 43.01 -17.59
CA ASP A 12 8.84 43.86 -16.51
C ASP A 12 7.64 43.21 -15.79
N ILE A 13 7.76 43.01 -14.48
CA ILE A 13 6.67 42.58 -13.60
C ILE A 13 6.23 43.82 -12.83
N ASP A 14 5.10 44.41 -13.24
CA ASP A 14 4.40 45.43 -12.46
C ASP A 14 3.60 44.80 -11.31
N PRO A 15 3.44 45.51 -10.18
CA PRO A 15 2.76 45.01 -8.98
C PRO A 15 1.25 45.29 -9.04
N LEU A 16 0.45 44.28 -8.73
CA LEU A 16 -1.00 44.46 -8.48
C LEU A 16 -1.24 44.48 -6.97
N ASP A 17 -1.56 45.66 -6.47
CA ASP A 17 -2.21 45.92 -5.19
C ASP A 17 -3.72 45.62 -5.25
N SER A 18 -4.28 45.26 -4.07
CA SER A 18 -5.63 45.60 -3.57
C SER A 18 -6.87 44.88 -4.19
N GLU A 19 -7.94 44.45 -3.51
CA GLU A 19 -8.50 44.67 -2.16
C GLU A 19 -9.30 43.46 -1.66
N GLY A 20 -9.44 43.42 -0.32
CA GLY A 20 -10.67 43.17 0.45
C GLY A 20 -11.80 42.27 -0.09
N SER A 21 -12.12 41.22 0.67
CA SER A 21 -13.53 40.91 1.00
C SER A 21 -13.63 39.97 2.21
N THR A 22 -13.84 40.58 3.37
CA THR A 22 -14.51 39.97 4.52
C THR A 22 -15.98 39.71 4.18
N SER A 23 -16.47 38.50 4.43
CA SER A 23 -17.91 38.27 4.62
C SER A 23 -18.20 37.21 5.67
N PRO A 24 -19.35 37.31 6.34
CA PRO A 24 -19.43 37.07 7.77
C PRO A 24 -20.15 35.78 8.14
N PHE A 25 -19.83 35.34 9.35
CA PHE A 25 -20.54 34.38 10.17
C PHE A 25 -22.05 34.67 10.15
N ARG A 26 -22.86 33.78 9.58
CA ARG A 26 -24.32 33.83 9.62
C ARG A 26 -24.83 32.64 10.42
N SER A 27 -25.03 32.87 11.71
CA SER A 27 -25.85 32.05 12.59
C SER A 27 -27.30 32.07 12.09
N GLY A 28 -27.73 30.97 11.48
CA GLY A 28 -29.11 30.70 11.13
C GLY A 28 -29.58 29.50 11.91
N GLU A 29 -30.45 29.75 12.89
CA GLU A 29 -31.25 28.77 13.60
C GLU A 29 -32.07 27.97 12.58
N ALA A 30 -31.80 26.67 12.46
CA ALA A 30 -32.66 25.74 11.74
C ALA A 30 -33.27 24.80 12.79
N SER A 31 -34.53 25.07 13.14
CA SER A 31 -35.38 24.14 13.87
C SER A 31 -35.62 22.92 12.99
N TRP A 32 -34.93 21.82 13.26
CA TRP A 32 -35.28 20.52 12.68
C TRP A 32 -36.41 19.91 13.49
N VAL A 33 -37.61 20.06 12.94
CA VAL A 33 -38.81 19.31 13.31
C VAL A 33 -38.50 17.83 13.08
N GLY A 34 -38.86 17.00 14.06
CA GLY A 34 -38.60 15.56 14.07
C GLY A 34 -39.06 14.89 12.78
N ASP A 35 -38.12 14.21 12.14
CA ASP A 35 -38.38 13.15 11.19
C ASP A 35 -37.84 11.87 11.85
N ASP A 36 -38.75 11.09 12.45
CA ASP A 36 -38.53 9.70 12.87
C ASP A 36 -38.38 8.83 11.60
N SER A 37 -37.40 9.16 10.76
CA SER A 37 -36.91 8.24 9.73
C SER A 37 -36.00 7.24 10.45
N PRO A 38 -36.34 5.93 10.46
CA PRO A 38 -35.42 4.94 10.99
C PRO A 38 -34.12 5.03 10.18
N GLU A 39 -33.03 5.40 10.86
CA GLU A 39 -31.70 5.33 10.26
C GLU A 39 -31.58 3.94 9.62
N PRO A 40 -31.16 3.85 8.34
CA PRO A 40 -30.82 2.55 7.80
C PRO A 40 -29.68 2.05 8.66
N GLU A 41 -29.97 1.04 9.50
CA GLU A 41 -28.97 0.26 10.20
C GLU A 41 -27.82 0.08 9.23
N ALA A 42 -26.70 0.76 9.53
CA ALA A 42 -25.49 0.59 8.78
C ALA A 42 -25.18 -0.89 8.90
N LEU A 43 -25.58 -1.64 7.87
CA LEU A 43 -25.34 -3.04 7.74
C LEU A 43 -23.82 -3.11 7.75
N GLU A 44 -23.24 -3.37 8.92
CA GLU A 44 -21.82 -3.60 9.08
C GLU A 44 -21.56 -4.86 8.27
N PHE A 45 -21.31 -4.64 6.98
CA PHE A 45 -20.83 -5.62 6.04
C PHE A 45 -19.39 -5.88 6.47
N ARG A 46 -19.26 -6.62 7.58
CA ARG A 46 -18.05 -7.30 7.99
C ARG A 46 -17.79 -8.31 6.89
N GLY A 47 -17.14 -7.83 5.83
CA GLY A 47 -16.81 -8.61 4.66
C GLY A 47 -16.31 -9.97 5.11
N THR A 48 -16.88 -11.00 4.48
CA THR A 48 -16.55 -12.38 4.79
C THR A 48 -15.03 -12.54 4.76
N SER A 49 -14.46 -13.46 5.55
CA SER A 49 -13.00 -13.65 5.62
C SER A 49 -12.36 -13.76 4.21
N VAL A 50 -13.10 -14.30 3.25
CA VAL A 50 -12.70 -14.46 1.85
C VAL A 50 -12.60 -13.12 1.12
N GLU A 51 -13.55 -12.20 1.30
CA GLU A 51 -13.53 -10.87 0.67
C GLU A 51 -12.38 -10.00 1.19
N ARG A 52 -12.05 -10.10 2.48
CA ARG A 52 -10.90 -9.41 3.06
C ARG A 52 -9.58 -9.94 2.50
N LEU A 53 -9.45 -11.25 2.35
CA LEU A 53 -8.27 -11.87 1.73
C LEU A 53 -8.14 -11.49 0.25
N ALA A 54 -9.25 -11.52 -0.51
CA ALA A 54 -9.28 -11.10 -1.90
C ALA A 54 -8.87 -9.63 -2.06
N ARG A 55 -9.43 -8.73 -1.24
CA ARG A 55 -9.07 -7.30 -1.26
C ARG A 55 -7.61 -7.07 -0.88
N ALA A 56 -7.08 -7.80 0.11
CA ALA A 56 -5.67 -7.72 0.50
C ALA A 56 -4.74 -8.23 -0.61
N ALA A 57 -5.10 -9.33 -1.27
CA ALA A 57 -4.36 -9.86 -2.43
C ALA A 57 -4.37 -8.88 -3.60
N SER A 58 -5.52 -8.27 -3.92
CA SER A 58 -5.64 -7.24 -4.96
C SER A 58 -4.83 -5.97 -4.63
N ALA A 59 -4.81 -5.55 -3.37
CA ALA A 59 -4.03 -4.39 -2.94
C ALA A 59 -2.51 -4.64 -3.05
N ARG A 60 -2.04 -5.83 -2.66
CA ARG A 60 -0.64 -6.24 -2.83
C ARG A 60 -0.26 -6.29 -4.32
N ALA A 61 -1.10 -6.92 -5.14
CA ALA A 61 -0.88 -7.00 -6.58
C ALA A 61 -0.77 -5.59 -7.22
N ALA A 62 -1.66 -4.66 -6.86
CA ALA A 62 -1.59 -3.28 -7.35
C ALA A 62 -0.31 -2.55 -6.89
N GLY A 63 0.14 -2.79 -5.66
CA GLY A 63 1.38 -2.25 -5.12
C GLY A 63 2.64 -2.68 -5.89
N ARG A 64 2.62 -3.90 -6.46
CA ARG A 64 3.74 -4.50 -7.21
C ARG A 64 3.87 -3.96 -8.63
N ILE A 65 2.77 -3.61 -9.30
CA ILE A 65 2.77 -3.12 -10.71
C ILE A 65 3.65 -1.87 -10.90
N ASN A 66 3.72 -1.00 -9.89
CA ASN A 66 4.55 0.20 -9.96
C ASN A 66 6.02 -0.10 -9.68
N ALA A 67 6.30 -1.03 -8.75
CA ALA A 67 7.66 -1.41 -8.39
C ALA A 67 8.30 -2.35 -9.44
N SER A 68 7.51 -3.12 -10.19
CA SER A 68 8.02 -4.00 -11.26
C SER A 68 8.56 -3.24 -12.49
N LYS A 69 8.30 -1.94 -12.58
CA LYS A 69 8.82 -1.07 -13.66
C LYS A 69 10.22 -0.53 -13.38
N ILE A 70 10.74 -0.73 -12.17
CA ILE A 70 12.06 -0.26 -11.76
C ILE A 70 13.12 -1.08 -12.49
N SER A 71 14.09 -0.38 -13.08
CA SER A 71 15.19 -0.99 -13.83
C SER A 71 16.21 -1.67 -12.91
N GLU A 72 16.95 -2.66 -13.42
CA GLU A 72 18.01 -3.30 -12.62
C GLU A 72 19.14 -2.33 -12.25
N SER A 73 19.42 -1.34 -13.12
CA SER A 73 20.40 -0.29 -12.82
C SER A 73 19.95 0.58 -11.66
N GLU A 74 18.67 0.96 -11.60
CA GLU A 74 18.10 1.73 -10.49
C GLU A 74 18.14 0.95 -9.17
N ARG A 75 17.84 -0.35 -9.20
CA ARG A 75 18.02 -1.22 -8.02
C ARG A 75 19.48 -1.26 -7.55
N ASN A 76 20.42 -1.40 -8.49
CA ASN A 76 21.85 -1.46 -8.15
C ASN A 76 22.32 -0.12 -7.56
N ASN A 77 21.83 1.01 -8.06
CA ASN A 77 22.11 2.33 -7.49
C ASN A 77 21.58 2.44 -6.04
N LEU A 78 20.38 1.92 -5.76
CA LEU A 78 19.83 1.88 -4.40
C LEU A 78 20.66 0.99 -3.46
N LEU A 79 21.16 -0.15 -3.95
CA LEU A 79 22.03 -1.05 -3.17
C LEU A 79 23.38 -0.39 -2.84
N GLU A 80 23.96 0.31 -3.82
CA GLU A 80 25.20 1.07 -3.63
C GLU A 80 25.00 2.21 -2.63
N GLU A 81 23.92 2.97 -2.77
CA GLU A 81 23.56 4.04 -1.84
C GLU A 81 23.35 3.51 -0.41
N ARG A 82 22.66 2.38 -0.27
CA ARG A 82 22.51 1.69 1.02
C ARG A 82 23.86 1.32 1.62
N HIS A 83 24.77 0.76 0.81
CA HIS A 83 26.10 0.36 1.28
C HIS A 83 26.87 1.56 1.84
N GLN A 84 26.89 2.67 1.11
CA GLN A 84 27.56 3.91 1.53
C GLN A 84 26.98 4.48 2.82
N LEU A 85 25.65 4.52 2.95
CA LEU A 85 24.98 4.99 4.16
C LEU A 85 25.25 4.08 5.36
N VAL A 86 25.23 2.76 5.16
CA VAL A 86 25.53 1.81 6.23
C VAL A 86 26.99 1.92 6.66
N GLN A 87 27.93 2.03 5.73
CA GLN A 87 29.33 2.24 6.04
C GLN A 87 29.52 3.53 6.86
N LYS A 88 28.94 4.64 6.40
CA LYS A 88 29.00 5.93 7.11
C LYS A 88 28.41 5.84 8.52
N LYS A 89 27.31 5.11 8.70
CA LYS A 89 26.68 4.86 10.01
C LYS A 89 27.66 4.27 11.02
N PHE A 90 28.54 3.37 10.58
CA PHE A 90 29.53 2.72 11.46
C PHE A 90 30.82 3.54 11.63
N GLU A 91 31.23 4.31 10.62
CA GLU A 91 32.45 5.12 10.70
C GLU A 91 32.28 6.40 11.50
N THR A 92 31.24 7.18 11.20
CA THR A 92 31.06 8.55 11.70
C THR A 92 29.68 8.81 12.30
N GLY A 93 28.74 7.88 12.10
CA GLY A 93 27.34 8.06 12.46
C GLY A 93 26.54 8.73 11.33
N LEU A 94 25.21 8.59 11.38
CA LEU A 94 24.31 9.21 10.42
C LEU A 94 23.68 10.47 10.98
N SER A 95 23.56 11.50 10.13
CA SER A 95 22.64 12.59 10.39
C SER A 95 21.18 12.11 10.31
N ARG A 96 20.25 12.88 10.87
CA ARG A 96 18.82 12.58 10.79
C ARG A 96 18.32 12.49 9.34
N GLN A 97 18.84 13.33 8.45
CA GLN A 97 18.46 13.30 7.04
C GLN A 97 18.93 12.01 6.36
N GLU A 98 20.16 11.57 6.65
CA GLU A 98 20.71 10.32 6.12
C GLU A 98 20.02 9.10 6.71
N GLN A 99 19.62 9.15 7.98
CA GLN A 99 18.82 8.08 8.59
C GLN A 99 17.46 7.96 7.90
N ASN A 100 16.79 9.08 7.61
CA ASN A 100 15.55 9.07 6.83
C ASN A 100 15.77 8.54 5.42
N ARG A 101 16.91 8.88 4.80
CA ARG A 101 17.26 8.40 3.46
C ARG A 101 17.50 6.90 3.45
N LEU A 102 18.23 6.37 4.43
CA LEU A 102 18.46 4.93 4.59
C LEU A 102 17.13 4.19 4.73
N THR A 103 16.22 4.67 5.58
CA THR A 103 14.87 4.09 5.72
C THR A 103 14.11 4.08 4.40
N TYR A 104 14.18 5.16 3.61
CA TYR A 104 13.55 5.21 2.30
C TYR A 104 14.17 4.21 1.31
N VAL A 105 15.50 4.10 1.29
CA VAL A 105 16.22 3.15 0.43
C VAL A 105 15.86 1.72 0.79
N ASP A 106 15.87 1.37 2.07
CA ASP A 106 15.47 0.04 2.56
C ASP A 106 14.03 -0.30 2.15
N TRP A 107 13.08 0.62 2.39
CA TRP A 107 11.69 0.43 1.97
C TRP A 107 11.53 0.26 0.45
N SER A 108 12.32 0.99 -0.32
CA SER A 108 12.27 0.94 -1.80
C SER A 108 12.81 -0.40 -2.31
N LEU A 109 13.90 -0.90 -1.73
CA LEU A 109 14.46 -2.21 -2.04
C LEU A 109 13.50 -3.34 -1.68
N ASP A 110 12.89 -3.31 -0.49
CA ASP A 110 11.89 -4.29 -0.07
C ASP A 110 10.71 -4.36 -1.06
N ARG A 111 10.24 -3.21 -1.55
CA ARG A 111 9.18 -3.15 -2.55
C ARG A 111 9.58 -3.71 -3.91
N ILE A 112 10.82 -3.47 -4.34
CA ILE A 112 11.35 -4.04 -5.58
C ILE A 112 11.44 -5.58 -5.44
N GLU A 113 11.90 -6.07 -4.30
CA GLU A 113 11.99 -7.50 -4.02
C GLU A 113 10.61 -8.17 -3.96
N ASP A 114 9.63 -7.57 -3.28
CA ASP A 114 8.24 -8.07 -3.29
C ASP A 114 7.64 -8.03 -4.71
N ALA A 115 7.96 -7.03 -5.53
CA ALA A 115 7.50 -7.02 -6.92
C ALA A 115 8.14 -8.13 -7.77
N ARG A 116 9.41 -8.47 -7.52
CA ARG A 116 10.13 -9.52 -8.25
C ARG A 116 9.71 -10.93 -7.83
N HIS A 117 9.52 -11.15 -6.53
CA HIS A 117 9.36 -12.49 -5.97
C HIS A 117 7.97 -12.73 -5.37
N GLY A 118 7.20 -11.68 -5.10
CA GLY A 118 5.93 -11.77 -4.39
C GLY A 118 4.89 -12.66 -5.09
N LEU A 119 4.82 -12.65 -6.42
CA LEU A 119 3.91 -13.57 -7.13
C LEU A 119 4.29 -15.05 -6.94
N HIS A 120 5.58 -15.35 -6.88
CA HIS A 120 6.05 -16.71 -6.64
C HIS A 120 5.78 -17.14 -5.20
N LEU A 121 5.99 -16.24 -4.24
CA LEU A 121 5.67 -16.47 -2.83
C LEU A 121 4.18 -16.68 -2.62
N ASP A 122 3.32 -15.83 -3.19
CA ASP A 122 1.86 -15.98 -3.15
C ASP A 122 1.42 -17.35 -3.71
N ALA A 123 2.06 -17.82 -4.78
CA ALA A 123 1.76 -19.14 -5.37
C ALA A 123 2.17 -20.31 -4.45
N ILE A 124 3.25 -20.16 -3.68
CA ILE A 124 3.67 -21.15 -2.68
C ILE A 124 2.71 -21.12 -1.49
N GLU A 125 2.37 -19.94 -0.98
CA GLU A 125 1.40 -19.76 0.11
C GLU A 125 0.07 -20.43 -0.24
N SER A 126 -0.43 -20.21 -1.46
CA SER A 126 -1.66 -20.84 -1.93
C SER A 126 -1.60 -22.37 -1.90
N LYS A 127 -0.45 -22.97 -2.24
CA LYS A 127 -0.26 -24.42 -2.17
C LYS A 127 -0.21 -24.92 -0.72
N ILE A 128 0.45 -24.18 0.17
CA ILE A 128 0.50 -24.52 1.60
C ILE A 128 -0.92 -24.54 2.15
N ASP A 129 -1.72 -23.50 1.90
CA ASP A 129 -3.13 -23.43 2.33
C ASP A 129 -3.94 -24.63 1.83
N MET A 130 -3.74 -25.03 0.56
CA MET A 130 -4.39 -26.22 0.00
C MET A 130 -4.00 -27.50 0.74
N TYR A 131 -2.71 -27.69 1.03
CA TYR A 131 -2.25 -28.89 1.73
C TYR A 131 -2.70 -28.93 3.19
N GLU A 132 -2.72 -27.80 3.87
CA GLU A 132 -3.26 -27.72 5.24
C GLU A 132 -4.74 -28.05 5.28
N ARG A 133 -5.51 -27.54 4.30
CA ARG A 133 -6.93 -27.86 4.17
C ARG A 133 -7.15 -29.35 3.93
N LEU A 134 -6.39 -29.94 2.99
CA LEU A 134 -6.46 -31.38 2.72
C LEU A 134 -6.12 -32.19 3.98
N GLY A 135 -5.10 -31.80 4.74
CA GLY A 135 -4.74 -32.45 6.00
C GLY A 135 -5.87 -32.42 7.03
N LYS A 136 -6.59 -31.30 7.14
CA LYS A 136 -7.78 -31.17 8.00
C LYS A 136 -8.92 -32.09 7.53
N GLU A 137 -9.19 -32.12 6.23
CA GLU A 137 -10.22 -32.97 5.63
C GLU A 137 -9.92 -34.47 5.83
N LEU A 138 -8.67 -34.90 5.62
CA LEU A 138 -8.24 -36.27 5.88
C LEU A 138 -8.34 -36.65 7.36
N SER A 139 -8.00 -35.73 8.27
CA SER A 139 -8.11 -35.95 9.71
C SER A 139 -9.57 -36.08 10.15
N ALA A 140 -10.47 -35.29 9.56
CA ALA A 140 -11.91 -35.39 9.78
C ALA A 140 -12.46 -36.73 9.27
N LEU A 141 -12.13 -37.11 8.03
CA LEU A 141 -12.53 -38.38 7.43
C LEU A 141 -12.06 -39.58 8.27
N ARG A 142 -10.79 -39.57 8.70
CA ARG A 142 -10.25 -40.60 9.59
C ARG A 142 -11.06 -40.70 10.89
N SER A 143 -11.36 -39.56 11.51
CA SER A 143 -12.14 -39.52 12.75
C SER A 143 -13.55 -40.07 12.58
N GLU A 144 -14.19 -39.80 11.45
CA GLU A 144 -15.50 -40.37 11.10
C GLU A 144 -15.43 -41.88 10.91
N LEU A 145 -14.45 -42.39 10.15
CA LEU A 145 -14.25 -43.83 9.96
C LEU A 145 -14.02 -44.56 11.29
N GLU A 146 -13.19 -44.01 12.18
CA GLU A 146 -12.97 -44.57 13.51
C GLU A 146 -14.26 -44.61 14.34
N ARG A 147 -15.13 -43.60 14.22
CA ARG A 147 -16.45 -43.60 14.87
C ARG A 147 -17.37 -44.68 14.29
N PHE A 148 -17.41 -44.85 12.97
CA PHE A 148 -18.21 -45.89 12.32
C PHE A 148 -17.75 -47.30 12.71
N MET A 149 -16.44 -47.57 12.71
CA MET A 149 -15.90 -48.86 13.13
C MET A 149 -16.21 -49.18 14.60
N LYS A 150 -16.18 -48.19 15.49
CA LYS A 150 -16.59 -48.36 16.90
C LYS A 150 -18.09 -48.66 17.04
N LYS A 151 -18.94 -48.08 16.18
CA LYS A 151 -20.39 -48.32 16.19
C LYS A 151 -20.78 -49.72 15.70
N GLY A 152 -20.09 -50.25 14.68
CA GLY A 152 -20.39 -51.59 14.14
C GLY A 152 -19.92 -52.78 14.99
N LYS A 153 -19.18 -52.52 16.08
CA LYS A 153 -18.74 -53.55 17.06
C LYS A 153 -19.69 -53.72 18.25
N ARG A 154 -20.77 -52.95 18.32
CA ARG A 154 -21.85 -53.07 19.31
C ARG A 154 -23.05 -53.74 18.66
#